data_AF-A0A1F2XUK2-F1
#
_entry.id   AF-A0A1F2XUK2-F1
#
_cell.length_a   1.000
_cell.length_b   1.000
_cell.length_c   1.000
_cell.angle_alpha   90.00
_cell.angle_beta   90.00
_cell.angle_gamma   90.00
#
_symmetry.space_group_name_H-M   'P 1'
#
loop_
_entity.id
_entity.type
_entity.pdbx_description
1 polymer ?
#
loop_
_entity_poly.entity_id
_entity_poly.type
_entity_poly.pdbx_seq_one_letter_code
_entity_poly.pdbx_strand_id
1 'polypeptide(L)'
;LELGGREARPLLGSSERLGRYPAAAALFAFVALELAHPRPAYPRTLAVAIALYSYWALAGMAIYGRDPWTRHGEGFAVAFGLLARMAPFAAREGRIVVRWPLTGLGGAEKVPGTLVFVAVMLGSTSFDGFGRTSVWQDLIADVRARLVDESLRVSDLAITAVNLVGLAAFVAAVTLTYLAAVAVARRLVRAPRSLVPDFVLSLVPIALAYLVAHYFSLFVIYGQYALALASDPFGRGWDLFGTAGNVPNISLLAPNTVWYVQVFSLVVGHVAGLAVAHDRAVALFERRGDALRSQYPMLALMVLYTVGGLWLLSRG
;
A
#
# COMPACT_ATOMS: atom_id res chain seq x y z
N LEU A 1 -3.19 9.47 -27.73
CA LEU A 1 -3.56 10.17 -28.98
C LEU A 1 -4.14 11.53 -28.60
N GLU A 2 -3.31 12.57 -28.59
CA GLU A 2 -3.81 13.95 -28.59
C GLU A 2 -4.31 14.29 -30.01
N LEU A 3 -5.25 15.22 -30.10
CA LEU A 3 -5.96 15.66 -31.32
C LEU A 3 -5.07 16.11 -32.50
N GLY A 4 -3.74 16.10 -32.37
CA GLY A 4 -2.77 16.49 -33.39
C GLY A 4 -1.93 15.35 -34.00
N GLY A 5 -2.18 14.08 -33.67
CA GLY A 5 -1.51 12.93 -34.31
C GLY A 5 0.00 12.81 -34.09
N ARG A 6 0.59 13.63 -33.21
CA ARG A 6 2.00 13.54 -32.81
C ARG A 6 2.11 12.89 -31.43
N GLU A 7 2.85 11.79 -31.33
CA GLU A 7 3.21 11.24 -30.03
C GLU A 7 4.21 12.18 -29.35
N ALA A 8 3.88 12.67 -28.16
CA ALA A 8 4.80 13.43 -27.33
C ALA A 8 6.05 12.58 -27.08
N ARG A 9 7.17 12.98 -27.68
CA ARG A 9 8.44 12.28 -27.52
C ARG A 9 9.01 12.61 -26.14
N PRO A 10 9.40 11.60 -25.34
CA PRO A 10 9.95 11.83 -24.02
C PRO A 10 11.30 12.56 -24.10
N LEU A 11 11.60 13.40 -23.11
CA LEU A 11 12.84 14.17 -23.03
C LEU A 11 14.06 13.30 -22.68
N LEU A 12 13.85 12.20 -21.95
CA LEU A 12 14.86 11.19 -21.60
C LEU A 12 14.40 9.79 -22.04
N GLY A 13 15.34 8.84 -22.12
CA GLY A 13 15.06 7.42 -22.43
C GLY A 13 14.15 6.74 -21.39
N SER A 14 13.87 5.44 -21.57
CA SER A 14 12.81 4.73 -20.81
C SER A 14 13.05 4.74 -19.29
N SER A 15 11.96 4.94 -18.52
CA SER A 15 11.94 4.83 -17.05
C SER A 15 12.16 3.41 -16.55
N GLU A 16 12.28 2.41 -17.43
CA GLU A 16 12.40 1.00 -17.08
C GLU A 16 13.64 0.71 -16.22
N ARG A 17 14.70 1.51 -16.39
CA ARG A 17 15.91 1.43 -15.54
C ARG A 17 15.65 1.79 -14.08
N LEU A 18 14.66 2.64 -13.82
CA LEU A 18 14.25 3.06 -12.46
C LEU A 18 13.27 2.06 -11.83
N GLY A 19 12.67 1.16 -12.61
CA GLY A 19 11.63 0.24 -12.12
C GLY A 19 10.54 0.97 -11.34
N ARG A 20 10.12 0.38 -10.20
CA ARG A 20 9.10 0.91 -9.29
C ARG A 20 9.66 1.73 -8.12
N TYR A 21 10.95 2.07 -8.12
CA TYR A 21 11.51 2.91 -7.05
C TYR A 21 10.87 4.30 -6.95
N PRO A 22 10.59 5.02 -8.07
CA PRO A 22 9.89 6.31 -7.99
C PRO A 22 8.48 6.16 -7.42
N ALA A 23 7.75 5.12 -7.83
CA ALA A 23 6.41 4.83 -7.29
C ALA A 23 6.46 4.52 -5.80
N ALA A 24 7.48 3.77 -5.34
CA ALA A 24 7.66 3.45 -3.93
C ALA A 24 7.99 4.70 -3.11
N ALA A 25 8.84 5.60 -3.65
CA ALA A 25 9.18 6.86 -3.00
C ALA A 25 7.95 7.79 -2.91
N ALA A 26 7.14 7.89 -3.96
CA ALA A 26 5.93 8.70 -3.96
C ALA A 26 4.86 8.14 -3.01
N LEU A 27 4.67 6.82 -2.99
CA LEU A 27 3.78 6.18 -2.03
C LEU A 27 4.30 6.37 -0.60
N PHE A 28 5.61 6.21 -0.36
CA PHE A 28 6.22 6.44 0.95
C PHE A 28 6.02 7.89 1.40
N ALA A 29 6.22 8.87 0.51
CA ALA A 29 5.99 10.28 0.82
C ALA A 29 4.51 10.56 1.17
N PHE A 30 3.58 9.89 0.49
CA PHE A 30 2.15 9.98 0.81
C PHE A 30 1.86 9.41 2.21
N VAL A 31 2.29 8.19 2.52
CA VAL A 31 2.03 7.58 3.84
C VAL A 31 2.83 8.26 4.96
N ALA A 32 3.98 8.86 4.64
CA ALA A 32 4.74 9.68 5.58
C ALA A 32 3.98 10.97 5.93
N LEU A 33 3.38 11.63 4.94
CA LEU A 33 2.49 12.75 5.19
C LEU A 33 1.29 12.32 6.03
N GLU A 34 0.69 11.17 5.71
CA GLU A 34 -0.49 10.65 6.40
C GLU A 34 -0.23 10.28 7.85
N LEU A 35 0.85 9.54 8.13
CA LEU A 35 1.08 8.88 9.42
C LEU A 35 2.08 9.62 10.33
N ALA A 36 2.97 10.45 9.76
CA ALA A 36 3.97 11.16 10.55
C ALA A 36 3.69 12.65 10.73
N HIS A 37 2.97 13.28 9.80
CA HIS A 37 2.72 14.72 9.90
C HIS A 37 1.71 15.03 11.03
N PRO A 38 1.89 16.11 11.82
CA PRO A 38 0.99 16.41 12.94
C PRO A 38 -0.41 16.82 12.51
N ARG A 39 -0.56 17.36 11.29
CA ARG A 39 -1.83 17.91 10.77
C ARG A 39 -2.08 17.45 9.33
N PRO A 40 -2.26 16.14 9.09
CA PRO A 40 -2.31 15.58 7.73
C PRO A 40 -3.58 16.00 6.98
N ALA A 41 -4.71 16.14 7.68
CA ALA A 41 -6.01 16.50 7.11
C ALA A 41 -6.25 18.02 6.97
N TYR A 42 -5.26 18.88 7.26
CA TYR A 42 -5.44 20.31 7.15
C TYR A 42 -5.53 20.74 5.67
N PRO A 43 -6.53 21.55 5.25
CA PRO A 43 -6.77 21.84 3.83
C PRO A 43 -5.55 22.39 3.09
N ARG A 44 -4.77 23.26 3.75
CA ARG A 44 -3.54 23.81 3.17
C ARG A 44 -2.46 22.75 2.94
N THR A 45 -2.29 21.83 3.89
CA THR A 45 -1.34 20.72 3.78
C THR A 45 -1.72 19.82 2.62
N LEU A 46 -3.01 19.46 2.52
CA LEU A 46 -3.52 18.62 1.45
C LEU A 46 -3.40 19.30 0.08
N ALA A 47 -3.73 20.59 -0.01
CA ALA A 47 -3.59 21.35 -1.27
C ALA A 47 -2.14 21.38 -1.76
N VAL A 48 -1.17 21.62 -0.87
CA VAL A 48 0.26 21.57 -1.20
C VAL A 48 0.67 20.16 -1.62
N ALA A 49 0.23 19.12 -0.91
CA ALA A 49 0.54 17.74 -1.24
C ALA A 49 -0.02 17.32 -2.61
N ILE A 50 -1.28 17.66 -2.90
CA ILE A 50 -1.91 17.40 -4.21
C ILE A 50 -1.15 18.13 -5.31
N ALA A 51 -0.79 19.40 -5.12
CA ALA A 51 -0.03 20.16 -6.09
C ALA A 51 1.34 19.52 -6.35
N LEU A 52 2.12 19.22 -5.30
CA LEU A 52 3.42 18.58 -5.41
C LEU A 52 3.34 17.22 -6.09
N TYR A 53 2.38 16.39 -5.71
CA TYR A 53 2.14 15.08 -6.32
C TYR A 53 1.77 15.21 -7.79
N SER A 54 0.88 16.14 -8.13
CA SER A 54 0.46 16.39 -9.52
C SER A 54 1.62 16.88 -10.38
N TYR A 55 2.44 17.81 -9.88
CA TYR A 55 3.65 18.25 -10.57
C TYR A 55 4.64 17.11 -10.78
N TRP A 56 4.86 16.29 -9.76
CA TRP A 56 5.74 15.13 -9.86
C TRP A 56 5.23 14.11 -10.89
N ALA A 57 3.92 13.82 -10.89
CA ALA A 57 3.30 12.89 -11.83
C ALA A 57 3.39 13.41 -13.28
N LEU A 58 3.03 14.68 -13.51
CA LEU A 58 3.07 15.30 -14.83
C LEU A 58 4.51 15.48 -15.34
N ALA A 59 5.44 15.89 -14.49
CA ALA A 59 6.85 15.99 -14.85
C ALA A 59 7.42 14.63 -15.25
N GLY A 60 7.09 13.57 -14.49
CA GLY A 60 7.51 12.22 -14.85
C GLY A 60 6.94 11.74 -16.20
N MET A 61 5.67 12.05 -16.49
CA MET A 61 5.06 11.76 -17.80
C MET A 61 5.72 12.56 -18.93
N ALA A 62 6.09 13.82 -18.70
CA ALA A 62 6.77 14.66 -19.69
C ALA A 62 8.22 14.19 -19.95
N ILE A 63 8.93 13.77 -18.91
CA ILE A 63 10.35 13.37 -19.01
C ILE A 63 10.49 11.97 -19.60
N TYR A 64 9.74 10.99 -19.09
CA TYR A 64 9.91 9.56 -19.40
C TYR A 64 8.82 9.00 -20.33
N GLY A 65 7.81 9.81 -20.66
CA GLY A 65 6.65 9.41 -21.43
C GLY A 65 5.50 8.96 -20.55
N ARG A 66 4.28 9.21 -21.01
CA ARG A 66 3.02 8.90 -20.29
C ARG A 66 2.93 7.44 -19.87
N ASP A 67 3.05 6.51 -20.80
CA ASP A 67 2.81 5.08 -20.52
C ASP A 67 3.91 4.44 -19.67
N PRO A 68 5.22 4.64 -19.96
CA PRO A 68 6.29 4.11 -19.11
C PRO A 68 6.23 4.67 -17.69
N TRP A 69 5.91 5.96 -17.53
CA TRP A 69 5.77 6.57 -16.20
C TRP A 69 4.56 6.04 -15.45
N THR A 70 3.39 5.99 -16.07
CA THR A 70 2.17 5.51 -15.40
C THR A 70 2.26 4.03 -14.99
N ARG A 71 3.00 3.20 -15.74
CA ARG A 71 3.16 1.77 -15.42
C ARG A 71 4.16 1.47 -14.31
N HIS A 72 5.14 2.33 -14.08
CA HIS A 72 6.27 2.04 -13.19
C HIS A 72 6.58 3.14 -12.19
N GLY A 73 6.47 4.39 -12.62
CA GLY A 73 6.85 5.57 -11.86
C GLY A 73 5.73 6.11 -10.98
N GLU A 74 4.47 6.11 -11.45
CA GLU A 74 3.35 6.74 -10.73
C GLU A 74 2.83 5.84 -9.59
N GLY A 75 2.81 6.37 -8.36
CA GLY A 75 2.56 5.58 -7.14
C GLY A 75 1.16 4.94 -7.07
N PHE A 76 0.10 5.70 -7.37
CA PHE A 76 -1.27 5.20 -7.28
C PHE A 76 -1.61 4.26 -8.43
N ALA A 77 -1.16 4.57 -9.65
CA ALA A 77 -1.31 3.73 -10.83
C ALA A 77 -0.60 2.39 -10.65
N VAL A 78 0.58 2.35 -10.01
CA VAL A 78 1.25 1.10 -9.65
C VAL A 78 0.47 0.35 -8.58
N ALA A 79 -0.03 1.02 -7.53
CA ALA A 79 -0.86 0.39 -6.50
C ALA A 79 -2.13 -0.24 -7.11
N PHE A 80 -2.94 0.55 -7.82
CA PHE A 80 -4.15 0.09 -8.49
C PHE A 80 -3.84 -0.96 -9.55
N GLY A 81 -2.73 -0.84 -10.27
CA GLY A 81 -2.28 -1.84 -11.25
C GLY A 81 -1.96 -3.19 -10.63
N LEU A 82 -1.30 -3.22 -9.46
CA LEU A 82 -1.07 -4.44 -8.70
C LEU A 82 -2.38 -5.03 -8.16
N LEU A 83 -3.26 -4.19 -7.60
CA LEU A 83 -4.55 -4.64 -7.08
C LEU A 83 -5.47 -5.19 -8.18
N ALA A 84 -5.49 -4.53 -9.35
CA ALA A 84 -6.27 -4.95 -10.52
C ALA A 84 -5.84 -6.32 -11.07
N ARG A 85 -4.63 -6.81 -10.75
CA ARG A 85 -4.22 -8.18 -11.12
C ARG A 85 -5.03 -9.26 -10.41
N MET A 86 -5.67 -8.94 -9.29
CA MET A 86 -6.57 -9.86 -8.59
C MET A 86 -7.98 -9.88 -9.17
N ALA A 87 -8.36 -8.85 -9.93
CA ALA A 87 -9.72 -8.71 -10.45
C ALA A 87 -10.05 -9.79 -11.50
N PRO A 88 -11.34 -10.22 -11.54
CA PRO A 88 -11.82 -11.16 -12.56
C PRO A 88 -11.89 -10.54 -13.96
N PHE A 89 -11.80 -9.21 -14.07
CA PHE A 89 -11.79 -8.49 -15.34
C PHE A 89 -10.37 -8.00 -15.66
N ALA A 90 -9.96 -8.14 -16.92
CA ALA A 90 -8.69 -7.59 -17.41
C ALA A 90 -8.89 -6.94 -18.79
N ALA A 91 -8.17 -5.85 -19.06
CA ALA A 91 -8.10 -5.29 -20.40
C ALA A 91 -6.94 -5.93 -21.17
N ARG A 92 -7.21 -6.50 -22.34
CA ARG A 92 -6.21 -7.00 -23.30
C ARG A 92 -6.54 -6.43 -24.67
N GLU A 93 -5.58 -5.70 -25.26
CA GLU A 93 -5.72 -5.17 -26.63
C GLU A 93 -7.03 -4.40 -26.87
N GLY A 94 -7.44 -3.58 -25.88
CA GLY A 94 -8.68 -2.80 -25.95
C GLY A 94 -9.97 -3.58 -25.70
N ARG A 95 -9.90 -4.86 -25.35
CA ARG A 95 -11.05 -5.71 -24.99
C ARG A 95 -11.03 -6.10 -23.52
N ILE A 96 -12.21 -6.19 -22.90
CA ILE A 96 -12.34 -6.73 -21.54
C ILE A 96 -12.44 -8.25 -21.64
N VAL A 97 -11.53 -8.95 -20.98
CA VAL A 97 -11.53 -10.41 -20.84
C VAL A 97 -11.85 -10.80 -19.40
N VAL A 98 -12.61 -11.88 -19.24
CA VAL A 98 -12.92 -12.47 -17.94
C VAL A 98 -11.88 -13.56 -17.64
N ARG A 99 -11.35 -13.55 -16.42
CA ARG A 99 -10.43 -14.56 -15.88
C ARG A 99 -10.84 -14.91 -14.46
N TRP A 100 -10.39 -16.05 -13.96
CA TRP A 100 -10.53 -16.37 -12.55
C TRP A 100 -9.75 -15.35 -11.70
N PRO A 101 -10.30 -14.87 -10.57
CA PRO A 101 -9.59 -13.97 -9.65
C PRO A 101 -8.21 -14.51 -9.26
N LEU A 102 -7.30 -13.63 -8.86
CA LEU A 102 -5.91 -13.93 -8.45
C LEU A 102 -4.98 -14.49 -9.55
N THR A 103 -5.49 -15.04 -10.65
CA THR A 103 -4.65 -15.62 -11.73
C THR A 103 -3.70 -14.62 -12.38
N GLY A 104 -4.00 -13.31 -12.30
CA GLY A 104 -3.09 -12.25 -12.73
C GLY A 104 -1.82 -12.11 -11.89
N LEU A 105 -1.71 -12.83 -10.76
CA LEU A 105 -0.56 -12.85 -9.87
C LEU A 105 0.33 -14.11 -10.01
N GLY A 106 -0.02 -15.08 -10.85
CA GLY A 106 0.71 -16.36 -10.94
C GLY A 106 2.12 -16.27 -11.59
N GLY A 107 2.47 -15.12 -12.17
CA GLY A 107 3.75 -14.89 -12.83
C GLY A 107 4.84 -14.35 -11.91
N ALA A 108 6.10 -14.46 -12.33
CA ALA A 108 7.18 -13.71 -11.69
C ALA A 108 7.10 -12.23 -12.04
N GLU A 109 7.35 -11.37 -11.06
CA GLU A 109 7.42 -9.93 -11.22
C GLU A 109 8.88 -9.47 -11.21
N LYS A 110 9.40 -9.19 -12.40
CA LYS A 110 10.82 -8.88 -12.62
C LYS A 110 11.13 -7.39 -12.53
N VAL A 111 10.12 -6.53 -12.40
CA VAL A 111 10.33 -5.09 -12.32
C VAL A 111 11.05 -4.74 -11.00
N PRO A 112 12.25 -4.12 -11.05
CA PRO A 112 12.98 -3.68 -9.86
C PRO A 112 12.13 -2.75 -8.98
N GLY A 113 12.36 -2.76 -7.66
CA GLY A 113 11.61 -1.92 -6.73
C GLY A 113 10.20 -2.41 -6.36
N THR A 114 9.68 -3.47 -6.99
CA THR A 114 8.37 -4.04 -6.62
C THR A 114 8.31 -4.45 -5.15
N LEU A 115 9.35 -5.11 -4.64
CA LEU A 115 9.41 -5.52 -3.24
C LEU A 115 9.32 -4.30 -2.32
N VAL A 116 10.09 -3.25 -2.61
CA VAL A 116 10.07 -2.01 -1.81
C VAL A 116 8.68 -1.38 -1.86
N PHE A 117 8.07 -1.31 -3.04
CA PHE A 117 6.71 -0.78 -3.19
C PHE A 117 5.68 -1.54 -2.33
N VAL A 118 5.67 -2.87 -2.41
CA VAL A 118 4.74 -3.70 -1.63
C VAL A 118 5.09 -3.65 -0.13
N ALA A 119 6.37 -3.54 0.23
CA ALA A 119 6.80 -3.34 1.60
C ALA A 119 6.36 -1.97 2.15
N VAL A 120 6.29 -0.92 1.33
CA VAL A 120 5.69 0.37 1.73
C VAL A 120 4.19 0.19 2.00
N MET A 121 3.45 -0.52 1.14
CA MET A 121 2.02 -0.79 1.37
C MET A 121 1.75 -1.57 2.67
N LEU A 122 2.52 -2.62 2.93
CA LEU A 122 2.36 -3.46 4.13
C LEU A 122 2.94 -2.82 5.39
N GLY A 123 4.11 -2.19 5.28
CA GLY A 123 4.81 -1.57 6.41
C GLY A 123 4.08 -0.33 6.93
N SER A 124 3.51 0.48 6.03
CA SER A 124 2.73 1.66 6.43
C SER A 124 1.45 1.29 7.18
N THR A 125 0.67 0.33 6.66
CA THR A 125 -0.53 -0.17 7.35
C THR A 125 -0.20 -0.84 8.68
N SER A 126 0.89 -1.61 8.75
CA SER A 126 1.37 -2.18 10.01
C SER A 126 1.78 -1.11 11.01
N PHE A 127 2.44 -0.04 10.55
CA PHE A 127 2.80 1.09 11.40
C PHE A 127 1.58 1.92 11.83
N ASP A 128 0.56 2.11 10.99
CA ASP A 128 -0.71 2.76 11.40
C ASP A 128 -1.37 1.99 12.56
N GLY A 129 -1.47 0.67 12.45
CA GLY A 129 -1.98 -0.17 13.54
C GLY A 129 -1.11 -0.09 14.80
N PHE A 130 0.22 -0.20 14.66
CA PHE A 130 1.14 -0.14 15.79
C PHE A 130 1.17 1.24 16.46
N GLY A 131 1.07 2.29 15.67
CA GLY A 131 1.07 3.68 16.10
C GLY A 131 -0.08 3.99 17.05
N ARG A 132 -1.17 3.24 17.00
CA ARG A 132 -2.34 3.39 17.88
C ARG A 132 -2.21 2.63 19.21
N THR A 133 -1.24 1.74 19.34
CA THR A 133 -1.03 0.98 20.57
C THR A 133 -0.53 1.86 21.72
N SER A 134 -0.81 1.48 22.97
CA SER A 134 -0.34 2.21 24.14
C SER A 134 1.18 2.37 24.15
N VAL A 135 1.93 1.35 23.73
CA VAL A 135 3.40 1.37 23.66
C VAL A 135 3.92 2.53 22.82
N TRP A 136 3.33 2.76 21.65
CA TRP A 136 3.76 3.87 20.78
C TRP A 136 3.25 5.21 21.29
N GLN A 137 2.01 5.27 21.79
CA GLN A 137 1.43 6.49 22.34
C GLN A 137 2.19 6.99 23.58
N ASP A 138 2.63 6.07 24.45
CA ASP A 138 3.46 6.38 25.62
C ASP A 138 4.83 6.92 25.19
N LEU A 139 5.45 6.33 24.16
CA LEU A 139 6.70 6.85 23.59
C LEU A 139 6.54 8.28 23.05
N ILE A 140 5.46 8.55 22.31
CA ILE A 140 5.18 9.89 21.78
C ILE A 140 4.89 10.88 22.92
N ALA A 141 4.19 10.45 23.96
CA ALA A 141 3.94 11.25 25.16
C ALA A 141 5.24 11.58 25.90
N ASP A 142 6.15 10.63 26.06
CA ASP A 142 7.46 10.82 26.67
C ASP A 142 8.32 11.81 25.87
N VAL A 143 8.37 11.67 24.54
CA VAL A 143 9.08 12.60 23.67
C VAL A 143 8.50 14.01 23.80
N ARG A 144 7.17 14.13 23.85
CA ARG A 144 6.51 15.42 24.05
C ARG A 144 6.81 16.02 25.43
N ALA A 145 6.82 15.21 26.48
CA ALA A 145 7.12 15.66 27.85
C ALA A 145 8.56 16.19 27.98
N ARG A 146 9.54 15.55 27.31
CA ARG A 146 10.94 16.02 27.27
C ARG A 146 11.14 17.33 26.52
N LEU A 147 10.18 17.70 25.67
CA LEU A 147 10.22 18.90 24.83
C LEU A 147 9.16 19.92 25.26
N VAL A 148 8.68 19.85 26.51
CA VAL A 148 7.60 20.72 27.00
C VAL A 148 8.03 22.19 27.04
N ASP A 149 9.30 22.46 27.34
CA ASP A 149 9.87 23.81 27.39
C ASP A 149 10.29 24.34 26.01
N GLU A 150 10.25 23.48 24.99
CA GLU A 150 10.64 23.83 23.62
C GLU A 150 9.48 24.43 22.82
N SER A 151 9.82 25.11 21.73
CA SER A 151 8.79 25.64 20.83
C SER A 151 7.93 24.52 20.23
N LEU A 152 6.63 24.80 20.03
CA LEU A 152 5.69 23.88 19.38
C LEU A 152 6.21 23.30 18.05
N ARG A 153 6.98 24.09 17.28
CA ARG A 153 7.57 23.64 16.01
C ARG A 153 8.63 22.56 16.20
N VAL A 154 9.45 22.67 17.24
CA VAL A 154 10.50 21.68 17.55
C VAL A 154 9.85 20.38 18.04
N SER A 155 8.83 20.48 18.90
CA SER A 155 8.05 19.32 19.35
C SER A 155 7.36 18.59 18.19
N ASP A 156 6.68 19.34 17.31
CA ASP A 156 6.04 18.80 16.09
C ASP A 156 7.06 18.09 15.17
N LEU A 157 8.24 18.69 14.96
CA LEU A 157 9.29 18.12 14.13
C LEU A 157 9.86 16.84 14.76
N ALA A 158 10.08 16.81 16.07
CA ALA A 158 10.58 15.64 16.78
C ALA A 158 9.59 14.47 16.70
N ILE A 159 8.30 14.73 16.93
CA ILE A 159 7.23 13.73 16.79
C ILE A 159 7.18 13.20 15.35
N THR A 160 7.24 14.10 14.36
CA THR A 160 7.28 13.72 12.95
C THR A 160 8.48 12.82 12.67
N ALA A 161 9.67 13.16 13.18
CA ALA A 161 10.87 12.37 12.99
C ALA A 161 10.76 10.97 13.63
N VAL A 162 10.21 10.87 14.85
CA VAL A 162 9.97 9.59 15.52
C VAL A 162 9.01 8.71 14.72
N ASN A 163 7.90 9.29 14.23
CA ASN A 163 6.95 8.57 13.39
C ASN A 163 7.54 8.15 12.03
N LEU A 164 8.36 9.01 11.40
CA LEU A 164 9.06 8.65 10.16
C LEU A 164 10.05 7.51 10.36
N VAL A 165 10.79 7.51 11.48
CA VAL A 165 11.69 6.41 11.83
C VAL A 165 10.91 5.13 12.10
N GLY A 166 9.79 5.20 12.82
CA GLY A 166 8.89 4.06 13.03
C GLY A 166 8.36 3.49 11.73
N LEU A 167 7.82 4.34 10.86
CA LEU A 167 7.34 3.96 9.53
C LEU A 167 8.44 3.30 8.69
N ALA A 168 9.62 3.91 8.60
CA ALA A 168 10.75 3.35 7.87
C ALA A 168 11.21 2.01 8.45
N ALA A 169 11.21 1.86 9.78
CA ALA A 169 11.54 0.61 10.46
C ALA A 169 10.56 -0.51 10.12
N PHE A 170 9.25 -0.23 10.05
CA PHE A 170 8.25 -1.22 9.64
C PHE A 170 8.38 -1.61 8.16
N VAL A 171 8.61 -0.66 7.27
CA VAL A 171 8.89 -0.96 5.84
C VAL A 171 10.15 -1.82 5.70
N ALA A 172 11.21 -1.49 6.46
CA ALA A 172 12.42 -2.28 6.51
C ALA A 172 12.17 -3.68 7.08
N ALA A 173 11.39 -3.81 8.16
CA ALA A 173 11.06 -5.09 8.77
C ALA A 173 10.33 -6.02 7.79
N VAL A 174 9.33 -5.52 7.05
CA VAL A 174 8.63 -6.29 6.00
C VAL A 174 9.60 -6.72 4.91
N THR A 175 10.47 -5.81 4.47
CA THR A 175 11.48 -6.11 3.44
C THR A 175 12.45 -7.20 3.92
N LEU A 176 12.99 -7.06 5.12
CA LEU A 176 14.00 -7.95 5.68
C LEU A 176 13.44 -9.35 5.99
N THR A 177 12.26 -9.42 6.61
CA THR A 177 11.61 -10.70 6.92
C THR A 177 11.21 -11.45 5.64
N TYR A 178 10.70 -10.75 4.63
CA TYR A 178 10.45 -11.34 3.32
C TYR A 178 11.75 -11.84 2.65
N LEU A 179 12.80 -11.03 2.61
CA LEU A 179 14.09 -11.43 2.04
C LEU A 179 14.69 -12.63 2.77
N ALA A 180 14.55 -12.68 4.10
CA ALA A 180 14.99 -13.80 4.91
C ALA A 180 14.21 -15.08 4.56
N ALA A 181 12.88 -15.01 4.50
CA ALA A 181 12.03 -16.15 4.12
C ALA A 181 12.40 -16.69 2.73
N VAL A 182 12.58 -15.80 1.75
CA VAL A 182 12.99 -16.16 0.40
C VAL A 182 14.42 -16.71 0.34
N ALA A 183 15.34 -16.18 1.13
CA ALA A 183 16.71 -16.69 1.22
C ALA A 183 16.76 -18.10 1.82
N VAL A 184 15.95 -18.36 2.86
CA VAL A 184 15.78 -19.70 3.43
C VAL A 184 15.17 -20.65 2.40
N ALA A 185 14.09 -20.25 1.73
CA ALA A 185 13.46 -21.05 0.68
C ALA A 185 14.45 -21.41 -0.43
N ARG A 186 15.23 -20.43 -0.90
CA ARG A 186 16.29 -20.63 -1.90
C ARG A 186 17.33 -21.66 -1.42
N ARG A 187 17.77 -21.57 -0.16
CA ARG A 187 18.76 -22.51 0.40
C ARG A 187 18.21 -23.93 0.51
N LEU A 188 16.96 -24.10 0.94
CA LEU A 188 16.31 -25.41 1.09
C LEU A 188 16.18 -26.16 -0.23
N VAL A 189 15.92 -25.45 -1.33
CA VAL A 189 15.78 -26.04 -2.67
C VAL A 189 17.02 -25.89 -3.55
N ARG A 190 18.11 -25.33 -3.00
CA ARG A 190 19.37 -25.06 -3.72
C ARG A 190 19.17 -24.31 -5.05
N ALA A 191 18.27 -23.33 -5.06
CA ALA A 191 17.92 -22.60 -6.28
C ALA A 191 19.11 -21.77 -6.80
N PRO A 192 19.39 -21.80 -8.13
CA PRO A 192 20.56 -21.13 -8.71
C PRO A 192 20.45 -19.61 -8.70
N ARG A 193 19.24 -19.06 -8.64
CA ARG A 193 18.93 -17.63 -8.66
C ARG A 193 18.10 -17.21 -7.45
N SER A 194 17.95 -15.90 -7.25
CA SER A 194 17.01 -15.35 -6.29
C SER A 194 15.56 -15.71 -6.66
N LEU A 195 14.77 -16.05 -5.64
CA LEU A 195 13.33 -16.34 -5.76
C LEU A 195 12.45 -15.13 -5.40
N VAL A 196 13.07 -13.96 -5.13
CA VAL A 196 12.36 -12.73 -4.78
C VAL A 196 11.34 -12.32 -5.85
N PRO A 197 11.68 -12.29 -7.16
CA PRO A 197 10.71 -11.97 -8.21
C PRO A 197 9.58 -12.98 -8.32
N ASP A 198 9.79 -14.23 -7.92
CA ASP A 198 8.79 -15.28 -8.04
C ASP A 198 7.70 -15.13 -6.98
N PHE A 199 8.08 -14.86 -5.72
CA PHE A 199 7.12 -14.85 -4.62
C PHE A 199 6.54 -13.48 -4.26
N VAL A 200 7.06 -12.37 -4.82
CA VAL A 200 6.69 -11.03 -4.33
C VAL A 200 5.20 -10.71 -4.53
N LEU A 201 4.58 -11.26 -5.58
CA LEU A 201 3.15 -11.06 -5.84
C LEU A 201 2.25 -11.76 -4.82
N SER A 202 2.75 -12.74 -4.05
CA SER A 202 2.00 -13.35 -2.94
C SER A 202 1.70 -12.37 -1.79
N LEU A 203 2.44 -11.27 -1.71
CA LEU A 203 2.21 -10.21 -0.72
C LEU A 203 1.08 -9.24 -1.11
N VAL A 204 0.69 -9.19 -2.40
CA VAL A 204 -0.31 -8.24 -2.89
C VAL A 204 -1.71 -8.50 -2.31
N PRO A 205 -2.23 -9.74 -2.22
CA PRO A 205 -3.49 -10.02 -1.55
C PRO A 205 -3.50 -9.62 -0.07
N ILE A 206 -2.36 -9.78 0.60
CA ILE A 206 -2.18 -9.37 2.00
C ILE A 206 -2.25 -7.84 2.10
N ALA A 207 -1.56 -7.13 1.20
CA ALA A 207 -1.58 -5.66 1.18
C ALA A 207 -3.01 -5.11 0.99
N LEU A 208 -3.81 -5.74 0.13
CA LEU A 208 -5.23 -5.39 -0.01
C LEU A 208 -6.02 -5.67 1.27
N ALA A 209 -5.83 -6.83 1.88
CA ALA A 209 -6.52 -7.18 3.11
C ALA A 209 -6.21 -6.22 4.25
N TYR A 210 -4.95 -5.80 4.40
CA TYR A 210 -4.55 -4.79 5.37
C TYR A 210 -5.17 -3.43 5.08
N LEU A 211 -5.19 -3.01 3.81
CA LEU A 211 -5.86 -1.77 3.38
C LEU A 211 -7.34 -1.81 3.76
N VAL A 212 -8.06 -2.88 3.44
CA VAL A 212 -9.48 -3.02 3.80
C VAL A 212 -9.65 -3.04 5.32
N ALA A 213 -8.87 -3.85 6.04
CA ALA A 213 -9.00 -3.96 7.49
C ALA A 213 -8.79 -2.61 8.22
N HIS A 214 -7.79 -1.83 7.82
CA HIS A 214 -7.46 -0.58 8.53
C HIS A 214 -8.32 0.60 8.09
N TYR A 215 -8.73 0.64 6.82
CA TYR A 215 -9.42 1.81 6.25
C TYR A 215 -10.91 1.61 6.01
N PHE A 216 -11.49 0.44 6.30
CA PHE A 216 -12.92 0.19 6.09
C PHE A 216 -13.82 1.19 6.83
N SER A 217 -13.59 1.40 8.13
CA SER A 217 -14.40 2.33 8.93
C SER A 217 -14.25 3.77 8.43
N LEU A 218 -13.02 4.18 8.11
CA LEU A 218 -12.72 5.49 7.54
C LEU A 218 -13.43 5.68 6.19
N PHE A 219 -13.38 4.68 5.31
CA PHE A 219 -14.03 4.71 4.01
C PHE A 219 -15.55 4.89 4.15
N VAL A 220 -16.19 4.14 5.04
CA VAL A 220 -17.65 4.21 5.26
C VAL A 220 -18.06 5.52 5.93
N ILE A 221 -17.32 6.01 6.91
CA ILE A 221 -17.64 7.23 7.64
C ILE A 221 -17.31 8.47 6.80
N TYR A 222 -16.05 8.61 6.36
CA TYR A 222 -15.61 9.77 5.57
C TYR A 222 -16.16 9.76 4.13
N GLY A 223 -16.53 8.61 3.58
CA GLY A 223 -17.26 8.53 2.31
C GLY A 223 -18.61 9.26 2.36
N GLN A 224 -19.28 9.27 3.52
CA GLN A 224 -20.52 10.05 3.70
C GLN A 224 -20.25 11.55 3.64
N TYR A 225 -19.17 12.02 4.28
CA TYR A 225 -18.74 13.42 4.20
C TYR A 225 -18.42 13.81 2.76
N ALA A 226 -17.74 12.94 2.00
CA ALA A 226 -17.39 13.23 0.60
C ALA A 226 -18.62 13.54 -0.26
N LEU A 227 -19.76 12.87 -0.02
CA LEU A 227 -21.02 13.15 -0.73
C LEU A 227 -21.59 14.52 -0.40
N ALA A 228 -21.53 14.95 0.87
CA ALA A 228 -21.97 16.28 1.26
C ALA A 228 -21.03 17.37 0.72
N LEU A 229 -19.71 17.19 0.84
CA LEU A 229 -18.72 18.12 0.31
C LEU A 229 -18.73 18.20 -1.23
N ALA A 230 -19.12 17.13 -1.94
CA ALA A 230 -19.26 17.18 -3.39
C ALA A 230 -20.39 18.12 -3.84
N SER A 231 -21.43 18.29 -3.02
CA SER A 231 -22.54 19.22 -3.29
C SER A 231 -22.16 20.68 -3.07
N ASP A 232 -21.26 20.97 -2.13
CA ASP A 232 -20.71 22.30 -1.87
C ASP A 232 -19.16 22.34 -1.87
N PRO A 233 -18.51 22.12 -3.02
CA PRO A 233 -17.05 21.95 -3.07
C PRO A 233 -16.26 23.21 -2.73
N PHE A 234 -16.90 24.39 -2.77
CA PHE A 234 -16.28 25.67 -2.48
C PHE A 234 -16.78 26.33 -1.19
N GLY A 235 -17.66 25.67 -0.43
CA GLY A 235 -18.23 26.26 0.79
C GLY A 235 -19.08 27.50 0.51
N ARG A 236 -19.71 27.58 -0.67
CA ARG A 236 -20.54 28.72 -1.10
C ARG A 236 -22.03 28.51 -0.82
N GLY A 237 -22.39 27.43 -0.13
CA GLY A 237 -23.77 27.01 0.11
C GLY A 237 -24.42 26.39 -1.11
N TRP A 238 -23.62 25.83 -2.04
CA TRP A 238 -24.17 25.11 -3.20
C TRP A 238 -24.80 23.78 -2.77
N ASP A 239 -25.79 23.31 -3.53
CA ASP A 239 -26.36 21.98 -3.34
C ASP A 239 -26.50 21.27 -4.70
N LEU A 240 -25.36 20.99 -5.33
CA LEU A 240 -25.32 20.47 -6.69
C LEU A 240 -26.01 19.10 -6.85
N PHE A 241 -26.01 18.28 -5.79
CA PHE A 241 -26.56 16.92 -5.83
C PHE A 241 -27.71 16.69 -4.83
N GLY A 242 -28.20 17.73 -4.14
CA GLY A 242 -29.25 17.58 -3.12
C GLY A 242 -28.75 16.92 -1.82
N THR A 243 -27.43 16.89 -1.61
CA THR A 243 -26.77 16.17 -0.50
C THR A 243 -26.06 17.08 0.49
N ALA A 244 -26.09 18.41 0.31
CA ALA A 244 -25.39 19.36 1.18
C ALA A 244 -25.85 19.26 2.65
N GLY A 245 -27.12 18.90 2.89
CA GLY A 245 -27.69 18.70 4.23
C GLY A 245 -27.47 17.32 4.85
N ASN A 246 -26.80 16.39 4.15
CA ASN A 246 -26.57 15.04 4.67
C ASN A 246 -25.62 15.10 5.87
N VAL A 247 -26.14 14.80 7.06
CA VAL A 247 -25.34 14.65 8.29
C VAL A 247 -24.81 13.22 8.34
N PRO A 248 -23.48 13.01 8.30
CA PRO A 248 -22.90 11.67 8.36
C PRO A 248 -23.26 10.94 9.64
N ASN A 249 -23.70 9.70 9.51
CA ASN A 249 -24.01 8.85 10.64
C ASN A 249 -22.77 8.09 11.11
N ILE A 250 -22.14 8.59 12.17
CA ILE A 250 -20.99 7.94 12.80
C ILE A 250 -21.34 6.66 13.58
N SER A 251 -22.63 6.44 13.88
CA SER A 251 -23.13 5.23 14.56
C SER A 251 -23.47 4.09 13.60
N LEU A 252 -23.28 4.28 12.30
CA LEU A 252 -23.61 3.30 11.26
C LEU A 252 -22.84 1.96 11.44
N LEU A 253 -21.63 2.02 12.00
CA LEU A 253 -20.79 0.85 12.20
C LEU A 253 -20.61 0.57 13.69
N ALA A 254 -21.21 -0.52 14.16
CA ALA A 254 -20.92 -1.06 15.47
C ALA A 254 -19.45 -1.53 15.54
N PRO A 255 -18.75 -1.38 16.67
CA PRO A 255 -17.37 -1.83 16.83
C PRO A 255 -17.17 -3.31 16.45
N ASN A 256 -18.12 -4.17 16.82
CA ASN A 256 -18.09 -5.60 16.46
C ASN A 256 -18.11 -5.82 14.94
N THR A 257 -18.88 -5.04 14.18
CA THR A 257 -18.91 -5.15 12.71
C THR A 257 -17.55 -4.80 12.11
N VAL A 258 -16.90 -3.74 12.60
CA VAL A 258 -15.56 -3.36 12.16
C VAL A 258 -14.57 -4.49 12.44
N TRP A 259 -14.62 -5.06 13.64
CA TRP A 259 -13.76 -6.18 14.02
C TRP A 259 -13.97 -7.41 13.12
N TYR A 260 -15.21 -7.81 12.84
CA TYR A 260 -15.48 -8.93 11.94
C TYR A 260 -14.95 -8.69 10.52
N VAL A 261 -15.15 -7.48 9.97
CA VAL A 261 -14.63 -7.12 8.64
C VAL A 261 -13.11 -7.15 8.62
N GLN A 262 -12.47 -6.64 9.67
CA GLN A 262 -11.01 -6.66 9.84
C GLN A 262 -10.45 -8.07 9.83
N VAL A 263 -10.92 -8.93 10.74
CA VAL A 263 -10.47 -10.32 10.88
C VAL A 263 -10.74 -11.10 9.60
N PHE A 264 -11.94 -10.98 9.03
CA PHE A 264 -12.31 -11.67 7.79
C PHE A 264 -11.39 -11.25 6.63
N SER A 265 -11.18 -9.94 6.45
CA SER A 265 -10.32 -9.41 5.39
C SER A 265 -8.89 -9.94 5.53
N LEU A 266 -8.33 -9.91 6.75
CA LEU A 266 -7.00 -10.44 7.06
C LEU A 266 -6.87 -11.92 6.72
N VAL A 267 -7.81 -12.76 7.17
CA VAL A 267 -7.77 -14.21 6.91
C VAL A 267 -7.86 -14.48 5.41
N VAL A 268 -8.81 -13.85 4.71
CA VAL A 268 -9.00 -14.03 3.27
C VAL A 268 -7.76 -13.59 2.49
N GLY A 269 -7.17 -12.44 2.84
CA GLY A 269 -5.96 -11.94 2.19
C GLY A 269 -4.76 -12.86 2.35
N HIS A 270 -4.56 -13.42 3.54
CA HIS A 270 -3.46 -14.36 3.79
C HIS A 270 -3.68 -15.71 3.10
N VAL A 271 -4.91 -16.23 3.10
CA VAL A 271 -5.25 -17.46 2.36
C VAL A 271 -5.02 -17.26 0.86
N ALA A 272 -5.46 -16.11 0.31
CA ALA A 272 -5.21 -15.76 -1.10
C ALA A 272 -3.71 -15.59 -1.40
N GLY A 273 -2.95 -14.95 -0.50
CA GLY A 273 -1.50 -14.82 -0.62
C GLY A 273 -0.79 -16.17 -0.61
N LEU A 274 -1.20 -17.08 0.28
CA LEU A 274 -0.68 -18.45 0.35
C LEU A 274 -1.02 -19.25 -0.91
N ALA A 275 -2.24 -19.12 -1.44
CA ALA A 275 -2.63 -19.76 -2.70
C ALA A 275 -1.75 -19.29 -3.87
N VAL A 276 -1.52 -17.97 -4.00
CA VAL A 276 -0.63 -17.41 -5.02
C VAL A 276 0.81 -17.91 -4.85
N ALA A 277 1.32 -17.97 -3.62
CA ALA A 277 2.66 -18.52 -3.35
C ALA A 277 2.72 -20.02 -3.68
N HIS A 278 1.67 -20.76 -3.38
CA HIS A 278 1.57 -22.19 -3.63
C HIS A 278 1.60 -22.48 -5.13
N ASP A 279 0.73 -21.84 -5.90
CA ASP A 279 0.65 -21.97 -7.34
C ASP A 279 1.98 -21.62 -8.01
N ARG A 280 2.65 -20.56 -7.52
CA ARG A 280 3.96 -20.18 -8.03
C ARG A 280 5.02 -21.25 -7.75
N ALA A 281 5.06 -21.81 -6.53
CA ALA A 281 6.02 -22.85 -6.18
C ALA A 281 5.82 -24.11 -7.03
N VAL A 282 4.56 -24.53 -7.23
CA VAL A 282 4.23 -25.68 -8.09
C VAL A 282 4.60 -25.42 -9.55
N ALA A 283 4.41 -24.19 -10.04
CA ALA A 283 4.81 -23.82 -11.40
C ALA A 283 6.34 -23.70 -11.59
N LEU A 284 7.10 -23.47 -10.51
CA LEU A 284 8.54 -23.25 -10.58
C LEU A 284 9.36 -24.54 -10.45
N PHE A 285 8.90 -25.50 -9.66
CA PHE A 285 9.67 -26.72 -9.34
C PHE A 285 9.00 -27.97 -9.93
N GLU A 286 9.75 -28.74 -10.73
CA GLU A 286 9.27 -29.99 -11.32
C GLU A 286 9.00 -31.07 -10.25
N ARG A 287 9.79 -31.09 -9.17
CA ARG A 287 9.64 -32.05 -8.07
C ARG A 287 8.73 -31.49 -6.99
N ARG A 288 7.68 -32.24 -6.65
CA ARG A 288 6.75 -31.93 -5.55
C ARG A 288 7.47 -31.66 -4.22
N GLY A 289 8.51 -32.42 -3.91
CA GLY A 289 9.29 -32.25 -2.67
C GLY A 289 9.99 -30.89 -2.58
N ASP A 290 10.50 -30.37 -3.70
CA ASP A 290 11.18 -29.07 -3.73
C ASP A 290 10.16 -27.93 -3.68
N ALA A 291 9.00 -28.08 -4.33
CA ALA A 291 7.88 -27.14 -4.19
C ALA A 291 7.45 -26.99 -2.72
N LEU A 292 7.22 -28.10 -2.01
CA LEU A 292 6.85 -28.10 -0.59
C LEU A 292 7.93 -27.48 0.30
N ARG A 293 9.21 -27.83 0.08
CA ARG A 293 10.33 -27.27 0.85
C ARG A 293 10.46 -25.75 0.68
N SER A 294 10.21 -25.23 -0.52
CA SER A 294 10.19 -23.78 -0.76
C SER A 294 9.01 -23.07 -0.09
N GLN A 295 7.92 -23.78 0.19
CA GLN A 295 6.73 -23.21 0.82
C GLN A 295 6.86 -23.03 2.33
N TYR A 296 7.58 -23.89 3.06
CA TYR A 296 7.64 -23.77 4.52
C TYR A 296 8.11 -22.38 5.01
N PRO A 297 9.16 -21.76 4.44
CA PRO A 297 9.56 -20.42 4.85
C PRO A 297 8.53 -19.35 4.50
N MET A 298 7.86 -19.49 3.34
CA MET A 298 6.80 -18.56 2.95
C MET A 298 5.58 -18.70 3.85
N LEU A 299 5.17 -19.92 4.19
CA LEU A 299 4.09 -20.19 5.14
C LEU A 299 4.42 -19.61 6.52
N ALA A 300 5.65 -19.80 7.01
CA ALA A 300 6.08 -19.23 8.28
C ALA A 300 6.02 -17.69 8.27
N LEU A 301 6.42 -17.05 7.17
CA LEU A 301 6.28 -15.61 6.98
C LEU A 301 4.80 -15.17 7.01
N MET A 302 3.93 -15.89 6.31
CA MET A 302 2.48 -15.58 6.26
C MET A 302 1.84 -15.71 7.65
N VAL A 303 2.20 -16.75 8.40
CA VAL A 303 1.73 -16.95 9.78
C VAL A 303 2.25 -15.83 10.68
N LEU A 304 3.53 -15.46 10.57
CA LEU A 304 4.10 -14.35 11.32
C LEU A 304 3.33 -13.05 11.06
N TYR A 305 3.02 -12.74 9.81
CA TYR A 305 2.25 -11.55 9.45
C TYR A 305 0.80 -11.63 9.95
N THR A 306 0.16 -12.80 9.86
CA THR A 306 -1.21 -12.99 10.36
C THR A 306 -1.28 -12.79 11.87
N VAL A 307 -0.39 -13.44 12.62
CA VAL A 307 -0.33 -13.33 14.09
C VAL A 307 0.01 -11.90 14.49
N GLY A 308 0.97 -11.27 13.82
CA GLY A 308 1.32 -9.87 14.05
C GLY A 308 0.14 -8.92 13.79
N GLY A 309 -0.57 -9.11 12.67
CA GLY A 309 -1.75 -8.31 12.32
C GLY A 309 -2.91 -8.48 13.30
N LEU A 310 -3.21 -9.72 13.72
CA LEU A 310 -4.24 -9.98 14.73
C LEU A 310 -3.85 -9.43 16.10
N TRP A 311 -2.57 -9.50 16.46
CA TRP A 311 -2.08 -8.89 17.69
C TRP A 311 -2.24 -7.37 17.68
N LEU A 312 -1.90 -6.70 16.58
CA LEU A 312 -2.12 -5.26 16.41
C LEU A 312 -3.60 -4.90 16.56
N LEU A 313 -4.50 -5.66 15.93
CA LEU A 313 -5.94 -5.48 16.08
C LEU A 313 -6.46 -5.71 17.50
N SER A 314 -5.82 -6.58 18.28
CA SER A 314 -6.23 -6.81 19.67
C SER A 314 -5.81 -5.70 20.63
N ARG A 315 -4.88 -4.83 20.19
CA ARG A 315 -4.25 -3.77 21.00
C ARG A 315 -4.69 -2.36 20.63
N GLY A 316 -5.31 -2.18 19.46
CA GLY A 316 -5.94 -0.93 19.03
C GLY A 316 -7.44 -0.96 19.27
#